data_AF-A0A1B7KPH2-F1
#
_entry.id   AF-A0A1B7KPH2-F1
#
_cell.length_a   1.000
_cell.length_b   1.000
_cell.length_c   1.000
_cell.angle_alpha   90.00
_cell.angle_beta   90.00
_cell.angle_gamma   90.00
#
_symmetry.space_group_name_H-M   'P 1'
#
loop_
_entity.id
_entity.type
_entity.pdbx_description
1 polymer ?
#
loop_
_entity_poly.entity_id
_entity_poly.type
_entity_poly.pdbx_seq_one_letter_code
_entity_poly.pdbx_strand_id
1 'polypeptide(L)'
;MTDFPDGSVLRETISGKWYRIAKGCGRSTLLLDLPNGILLAINVSSKMIEILVPDKNEIYRRAGDVSFEIENGKTIVHLFSEALEEIQLDTQGTKISNTFSELTSIFAKLDLSKVEEWYTKRIPD
;
A
#
# COMPACT_ATOMS: atom_id res chain seq x y z
N MET A 1 -2.70 25.74 0.05
CA MET A 1 -1.45 26.42 0.44
C MET A 1 -0.37 25.36 0.55
N THR A 2 0.84 25.61 0.07
CA THR A 2 1.98 24.68 0.19
C THR A 2 2.93 25.22 1.25
N ASP A 3 3.39 24.38 2.16
CA ASP A 3 4.23 24.80 3.28
C ASP A 3 5.68 25.04 2.86
N PHE A 4 6.10 24.46 1.73
CA PHE A 4 7.47 24.56 1.22
C PHE A 4 7.52 25.01 -0.26
N PRO A 5 8.64 25.61 -0.73
CA PRO A 5 8.81 26.06 -2.11
C PRO A 5 8.74 24.96 -3.17
N ASP A 6 9.08 23.72 -2.81
CA ASP A 6 8.99 22.55 -3.69
C ASP A 6 7.56 21.98 -3.81
N GLY A 7 6.60 22.62 -3.14
CA GLY A 7 5.19 22.23 -3.12
C GLY A 7 4.87 21.07 -2.19
N SER A 8 5.85 20.60 -1.40
CA SER A 8 5.57 19.67 -0.29
C SER A 8 4.79 20.37 0.83
N VAL A 9 4.17 19.56 1.68
CA VAL A 9 3.31 20.00 2.78
C VAL A 9 3.64 19.22 4.06
N LEU A 10 3.43 19.83 5.22
CA LEU A 10 3.47 19.15 6.51
C LEU A 10 2.12 18.49 6.78
N ARG A 11 2.15 17.23 7.20
CA ARG A 11 0.96 16.52 7.65
C ARG A 11 1.19 15.84 8.99
N GLU A 12 0.21 15.99 9.85
CA GLU A 12 0.16 15.32 11.13
C GLU A 12 -0.40 13.90 10.97
N THR A 13 0.20 12.97 11.68
CA THR A 13 -0.26 11.58 11.82
C THR A 13 -1.20 11.43 13.00
N ILE A 14 -1.90 10.31 13.09
CA ILE A 14 -2.77 10.02 14.24
C ILE A 14 -2.02 9.94 15.58
N SER A 15 -0.69 9.77 15.56
CA SER A 15 0.15 9.77 16.75
C SER A 15 0.59 11.18 17.19
N GLY A 16 0.24 12.22 16.42
CA GLY A 16 0.63 13.61 16.66
C GLY A 16 2.00 13.99 16.09
N LYS A 17 2.68 13.09 15.37
CA LYS A 17 3.95 13.41 14.71
C LYS A 17 3.71 14.05 13.35
N TRP A 18 4.58 14.98 12.98
CA TRP A 18 4.52 15.73 11.73
C TRP A 18 5.56 15.25 10.74
N TYR A 19 5.13 15.06 9.49
CA TYR A 19 5.98 14.59 8.39
C TYR A 19 5.84 15.48 7.17
N ARG A 20 6.92 15.63 6.41
CA ARG A 20 6.94 16.38 5.14
C ARG A 20 6.57 15.46 3.99
N ILE A 21 5.47 15.76 3.32
CA ILE A 21 4.88 14.95 2.25
C ILE A 21 5.07 15.64 0.90
N ALA A 22 5.57 14.91 -0.10
CA ALA A 22 5.78 15.41 -1.45
C ALA A 22 4.49 15.92 -2.10
N LYS A 23 4.63 16.88 -3.01
CA LYS A 23 3.51 17.46 -3.77
C LYS A 23 2.70 16.35 -4.46
N GLY A 24 1.39 16.34 -4.21
CA GLY A 24 0.45 15.41 -4.85
C GLY A 24 0.34 14.03 -4.17
N CYS A 25 1.10 13.77 -3.10
CA CYS A 25 1.02 12.54 -2.31
C CYS A 25 0.28 12.77 -0.98
N GLY A 26 -0.17 11.69 -0.34
CA GLY A 26 -0.56 11.68 1.08
C GLY A 26 -1.74 12.60 1.42
N ARG A 27 -2.56 12.93 0.41
CA ARG A 27 -3.90 13.47 0.65
C ARG A 27 -4.72 12.30 1.15
N SER A 28 -5.05 12.34 2.44
CA SER A 28 -5.69 11.21 3.11
C SER A 28 -6.60 11.67 4.23
N THR A 29 -7.63 10.86 4.49
CA THR A 29 -8.51 11.01 5.66
C THR A 29 -7.72 10.80 6.94
N LEU A 30 -6.84 9.81 6.97
CA LEU A 30 -5.96 9.50 8.10
C LEU A 30 -4.53 9.28 7.61
N LEU A 31 -3.55 9.60 8.44
CA LEU A 31 -2.14 9.32 8.18
C LEU A 31 -1.58 8.56 9.38
N LEU A 32 -1.08 7.35 9.16
CA LEU A 32 -0.49 6.48 10.19
C LEU A 32 1.02 6.47 10.03
N ASP A 33 1.77 6.61 11.12
CA ASP A 33 3.21 6.30 11.15
C ASP A 33 3.45 4.88 11.68
N LEU A 34 4.16 4.08 10.88
CA LEU A 34 4.63 2.77 11.31
C LEU A 34 6.01 2.90 11.97
N PRO A 35 6.37 2.01 12.92
CA PRO A 35 7.64 2.08 13.63
C PRO A 35 8.90 1.99 12.73
N ASN A 36 8.76 1.46 11.52
CA ASN A 36 9.84 1.32 10.54
C ASN A 36 9.97 2.54 9.60
N GLY A 37 9.30 3.66 9.91
CA GLY A 37 9.43 4.90 9.14
C GLY A 37 8.60 4.93 7.85
N ILE A 38 7.72 3.95 7.61
CA ILE A 38 6.71 3.98 6.54
C ILE A 38 5.48 4.76 7.03
N LEU A 39 4.85 5.54 6.15
CA LEU A 39 3.54 6.13 6.43
C LEU A 39 2.45 5.45 5.59
N LEU A 40 1.28 5.28 6.19
CA LEU A 40 0.06 4.84 5.49
C LEU A 40 -0.94 5.98 5.41
N ALA A 41 -1.24 6.43 4.19
CA ALA A 41 -2.24 7.45 3.92
C ALA A 41 -3.57 6.77 3.57
N ILE A 42 -4.50 6.71 4.52
CA ILE A 42 -5.81 6.05 4.35
C ILE A 42 -6.80 7.03 3.74
N ASN A 43 -7.27 6.70 2.54
CA ASN A 43 -8.31 7.42 1.82
C ASN A 43 -9.62 6.64 1.88
N VAL A 44 -10.51 7.02 2.81
CA VAL A 44 -11.79 6.32 3.01
C VAL A 44 -12.70 6.48 1.78
N SER A 45 -12.76 7.68 1.20
CA SER A 45 -13.64 7.97 0.06
C SER A 45 -13.25 7.20 -1.21
N SER A 46 -11.94 6.97 -1.43
CA SER A 46 -11.44 6.24 -2.59
C SER A 46 -11.11 4.78 -2.29
N LYS A 47 -11.46 4.27 -1.10
CA LYS A 47 -11.23 2.88 -0.67
C LYS A 47 -9.77 2.44 -0.90
N MET A 48 -8.82 3.32 -0.55
CA MET A 48 -7.41 3.16 -0.89
C MET A 48 -6.51 3.47 0.30
N ILE A 49 -5.39 2.75 0.40
CA ILE A 49 -4.31 3.02 1.35
C ILE A 49 -3.05 3.30 0.52
N GLU A 50 -2.57 4.54 0.54
CA GLU A 50 -1.29 4.90 -0.05
C GLU A 50 -0.15 4.51 0.89
N ILE A 51 0.91 3.92 0.34
CA ILE A 51 2.14 3.62 1.06
C ILE A 51 3.13 4.73 0.72
N LEU A 52 3.59 5.45 1.74
CA LEU A 52 4.57 6.53 1.58
C LEU A 52 5.90 6.13 2.22
N VAL A 53 6.99 6.35 1.48
CA VAL A 53 8.37 6.08 1.94
C VAL A 53 9.18 7.38 1.88
N PRO A 54 10.11 7.60 2.83
CA PRO A 54 10.95 8.78 2.83
C PRO A 54 12.02 8.70 1.74
N ASP A 55 12.28 9.81 1.06
CA ASP A 55 13.46 9.97 0.23
C ASP A 55 14.69 10.38 1.07
N LYS A 56 15.84 10.56 0.41
CA LYS A 56 17.10 10.97 1.04
C LYS A 56 17.05 12.30 1.81
N ASN A 57 16.02 13.12 1.62
CA ASN A 57 15.81 14.40 2.28
C ASN A 57 14.65 14.32 3.31
N GLU A 58 14.25 13.11 3.70
CA GLU A 58 13.11 12.86 4.60
C GLU A 58 11.77 13.40 4.07
N ILE A 59 11.64 13.52 2.75
CA ILE A 59 10.39 13.88 2.09
C ILE A 59 9.68 12.59 1.68
N TYR A 60 8.49 12.38 2.23
CA TYR A 60 7.69 11.19 1.98
C TYR A 60 7.01 11.23 0.61
N ARG A 61 7.22 10.17 -0.17
CA ARG A 61 6.70 9.98 -1.54
C ARG A 61 5.90 8.69 -1.62
N ARG A 62 4.91 8.66 -2.52
CA ARG A 62 4.14 7.44 -2.80
C ARG A 62 5.07 6.37 -3.38
N ALA A 63 5.08 5.20 -2.76
CA ALA A 63 5.72 3.99 -3.28
C ALA A 63 4.71 3.09 -4.01
N GLY A 64 3.43 3.24 -3.68
CA GLY A 64 2.33 2.45 -4.19
C GLY A 64 1.09 2.62 -3.34
N ASP A 65 0.10 1.80 -3.61
CA ASP A 65 -1.14 1.74 -2.86
C ASP A 65 -1.77 0.35 -2.93
N VAL A 66 -2.69 0.14 -1.99
CA VAL A 66 -3.65 -0.95 -2.03
C VAL A 66 -5.04 -0.34 -2.07
N SER A 67 -5.84 -0.72 -3.05
CA SER A 67 -7.25 -0.31 -3.17
C SER A 67 -8.20 -1.50 -3.17
N PHE A 68 -9.42 -1.23 -2.74
CA PHE A 68 -10.43 -2.25 -2.46
C PHE A 68 -11.71 -1.97 -3.22
N GLU A 69 -12.17 -2.96 -3.97
CA GLU A 69 -13.43 -2.92 -4.71
C GLU A 69 -14.30 -4.12 -4.36
N ILE A 70 -15.62 -3.95 -4.48
CA ILE A 70 -16.59 -5.04 -4.34
C ILE A 70 -17.40 -5.08 -5.62
N GLU A 71 -17.32 -6.20 -6.33
CA GLU A 71 -18.03 -6.42 -7.59
C GLU A 71 -18.72 -7.78 -7.54
N ASN A 72 -20.04 -7.80 -7.74
CA ASN A 72 -20.84 -9.04 -7.75
C ASN A 72 -20.61 -9.94 -6.51
N GLY A 73 -20.52 -9.32 -5.32
CA GLY A 73 -20.28 -10.02 -4.05
C GLY A 73 -18.85 -10.54 -3.85
N LYS A 74 -17.91 -10.21 -4.75
CA LYS A 74 -16.50 -10.59 -4.65
C LYS A 74 -15.65 -9.36 -4.32
N THR A 75 -14.73 -9.52 -3.37
CA THR A 75 -13.78 -8.47 -3.03
C THR A 75 -12.59 -8.55 -3.98
N ILE A 76 -12.23 -7.41 -4.57
CA ILE A 76 -11.07 -7.27 -5.44
C ILE A 76 -10.08 -6.37 -4.72
N VAL A 77 -8.83 -6.80 -4.66
CA VAL A 77 -7.71 -6.06 -4.08
C VAL A 77 -6.73 -5.73 -5.20
N HIS A 78 -6.52 -4.44 -5.41
CA HIS A 78 -5.54 -3.95 -6.38
C HIS A 78 -4.34 -3.45 -5.61
N LEU A 79 -3.16 -3.99 -5.95
CA LEU A 79 -1.89 -3.46 -5.51
C LEU A 79 -1.26 -2.75 -6.70
N PHE A 80 -1.03 -1.45 -6.58
CA PHE A 80 -0.28 -0.67 -7.53
C PHE A 80 1.02 -0.22 -6.86
N SER A 81 2.14 -0.28 -7.57
CA SER A 81 3.40 0.21 -7.02
C SER A 81 4.28 0.81 -8.10
N GLU A 82 4.79 2.00 -7.77
CA GLU A 82 5.79 2.74 -8.54
C GLU A 82 7.22 2.25 -8.23
N ALA A 83 7.36 1.35 -7.24
CA ALA A 83 8.62 0.87 -6.69
C ALA A 83 8.67 -0.66 -6.54
N LEU A 84 7.94 -1.40 -7.38
CA LEU A 84 7.85 -2.85 -7.30
C LEU A 84 9.09 -3.55 -7.87
N GLU A 85 9.80 -4.29 -7.04
CA GLU A 85 11.01 -5.03 -7.42
C GLU A 85 10.80 -6.56 -7.50
N GLU A 86 10.12 -7.14 -6.51
CA GLU A 86 9.92 -8.60 -6.40
C GLU A 86 8.55 -8.92 -5.80
N ILE A 87 7.97 -10.04 -6.23
CA ILE A 87 6.80 -10.67 -5.62
C ILE A 87 7.19 -12.06 -5.10
N GLN A 88 6.98 -12.30 -3.81
CA GLN A 88 7.13 -13.61 -3.18
C GLN A 88 5.75 -14.20 -2.87
N LEU A 89 5.46 -15.40 -3.39
CA LEU A 89 4.12 -16.00 -3.33
C LEU A 89 3.88 -16.92 -2.12
N ASP A 90 4.93 -17.42 -1.45
CA ASP A 90 4.82 -18.22 -0.23
C ASP A 90 6.16 -18.32 0.56
N THR A 91 6.13 -19.02 1.71
CA THR A 91 7.26 -19.16 2.64
C THR A 91 8.29 -20.21 2.22
N GLN A 92 8.00 -21.06 1.24
CA GLN A 92 8.93 -22.08 0.69
C GLN A 92 9.43 -21.75 -0.73
N GLY A 93 8.77 -20.83 -1.43
CA GLY A 93 9.32 -19.83 -2.34
C GLY A 93 9.26 -20.16 -3.85
N THR A 94 8.21 -19.68 -4.54
CA THR A 94 8.34 -19.22 -5.94
C THR A 94 8.47 -17.70 -5.96
N LYS A 95 9.54 -17.20 -6.57
CA LYS A 95 9.83 -15.76 -6.70
C LYS A 95 9.59 -15.29 -8.12
N ILE A 96 8.93 -14.15 -8.25
CA ILE A 96 8.78 -13.44 -9.52
C ILE A 96 9.56 -12.13 -9.40
N SER A 97 10.77 -12.10 -9.96
CA SER A 97 11.57 -10.88 -10.05
C SER A 97 11.03 -10.00 -11.17
N ASN A 98 10.86 -8.70 -10.91
CA ASN A 98 10.43 -7.74 -11.91
C ASN A 98 11.59 -7.31 -12.81
N THR A 99 12.10 -8.24 -13.63
CA THR A 99 13.27 -7.98 -14.50
C THR A 99 12.99 -7.01 -15.64
N PHE A 100 11.72 -6.77 -15.95
CA PHE A 100 11.30 -5.92 -17.07
C PHE A 100 11.07 -4.47 -16.65
N SER A 101 11.06 -4.14 -15.35
CA SER A 101 10.64 -2.83 -14.82
C SER A 101 9.22 -2.40 -15.26
N GLU A 102 8.45 -3.30 -15.86
CA GLU A 102 7.13 -3.04 -16.44
C GLU A 102 5.99 -3.52 -15.54
N LEU A 103 6.27 -4.46 -14.62
CA LEU A 103 5.25 -4.92 -13.68
C LEU A 103 5.04 -3.84 -12.61
N THR A 104 3.96 -3.10 -12.76
CA THR A 104 3.61 -1.95 -11.89
C THR A 104 2.37 -2.23 -11.05
N SER A 105 1.68 -3.35 -11.29
CA SER A 105 0.43 -3.67 -10.59
C SER A 105 0.18 -5.18 -10.50
N ILE A 106 -0.51 -5.56 -9.43
CA ILE A 106 -0.99 -6.91 -9.14
C ILE A 106 -2.46 -6.81 -8.77
N PHE A 107 -3.27 -7.67 -9.37
CA PHE A 107 -4.70 -7.72 -9.12
C PHE A 107 -5.06 -9.07 -8.52
N ALA A 108 -5.67 -9.07 -7.35
CA ALA A 108 -6.11 -10.28 -6.66
C ALA A 108 -7.63 -10.24 -6.45
N LYS A 109 -8.31 -11.30 -6.89
CA LYS A 109 -9.73 -11.51 -6.63
C LYS A 109 -9.88 -12.47 -5.46
N LEU A 110 -10.56 -12.03 -4.41
CA LEU A 110 -10.74 -12.78 -3.19
C LEU A 110 -12.10 -13.49 -3.21
N ASP A 111 -12.08 -14.78 -2.88
CA ASP A 111 -13.27 -15.62 -2.74
C ASP A 111 -13.26 -16.23 -1.34
N LEU A 112 -14.18 -15.77 -0.50
CA LEU A 112 -14.26 -16.22 0.89
C LEU A 112 -14.60 -17.70 1.01
N SER A 113 -15.26 -18.32 0.02
CA SER A 113 -15.51 -19.77 0.03
C SER A 113 -14.21 -20.60 0.04
N LYS A 114 -13.11 -20.01 -0.45
CA LYS A 114 -11.78 -20.64 -0.44
C LYS A 114 -11.10 -20.64 0.92
N VAL A 115 -11.59 -19.85 1.87
CA VAL A 115 -11.04 -19.83 3.24
C VAL A 115 -11.35 -21.14 3.95
N GLU A 116 -12.58 -21.64 3.85
CA GLU A 116 -12.97 -22.93 4.45
C GLU A 116 -12.15 -24.09 3.86
N GLU A 117 -12.05 -24.16 2.52
CA GLU A 117 -11.21 -25.16 1.83
C GLU A 117 -9.74 -25.13 2.30
N TRP A 118 -9.21 -23.94 2.58
CA TRP A 118 -7.83 -23.76 3.03
C TRP A 118 -7.61 -24.28 4.44
N TYR A 119 -8.53 -24.02 5.37
CA TYR A 119 -8.44 -24.54 6.74
C TYR A 119 -8.52 -26.06 6.78
N THR A 120 -9.47 -26.67 6.03
CA THR A 120 -9.65 -28.13 6.01
C THR A 120 -8.42 -28.87 5.48
N LYS A 121 -7.66 -28.28 4.56
CA LYS A 121 -6.42 -28.88 4.00
C LYS A 121 -5.21 -28.80 4.94
N ARG A 122 -5.25 -27.98 5.99
CA ARG A 122 -4.10 -27.69 6.88
C ARG A 122 -4.28 -28.17 8.31
N ILE A 123 -5.45 -28.67 8.69
CA ILE A 123 -5.62 -29.43 9.93
C ILE A 123 -5.06 -30.84 9.65
N PRO A 124 -3.94 -31.24 10.28
CA PRO A 124 -3.53 -32.64 10.24
C PRO A 124 -4.54 -33.45 11.07
N ASP A 125 -4.85 -34.68 10.63
CA ASP A 125 -5.54 -35.67 11.47
C ASP A 125 -4.82 -35.84 12.83
#